data_AF-A0A3C0GGX4-F1
#
_entry.id   AF-A0A3C0GGX4-F1
#
_cell.length_a   1.000
_cell.length_b   1.000
_cell.length_c   1.000
_cell.angle_alpha   90.00
_cell.angle_beta   90.00
_cell.angle_gamma   90.00
#
_symmetry.space_group_name_H-M   'P 1'
#
loop_
_entity.id
_entity.type
_entity.pdbx_description
1 polymer ?
#
loop_
_entity_poly.entity_id
_entity_poly.type
_entity_poly.pdbx_seq_one_letter_code
_entity_poly.pdbx_strand_id
1 'polypeptide(L)'
;KKVKLYDYKSKNNTIVNSKSRKWLTDSYDVNNYDYQKRKYHENIVFPSIGYDADTGFRFGLKNRFTTYGLVNNPFEAQHTIGAEYFFATDGFAIDYNVEFGHVFYNWNLGFDLRYASP
;
A
#
# COMPACT_ATOMS: atom_id res chain seq x y z
N LYS A 1 -9.57 -19.49 -13.58
CA LYS A 1 -9.12 -18.11 -13.24
C LYS A 1 -10.12 -17.47 -12.27
N LYS A 2 -9.67 -16.81 -11.20
CA LYS A 2 -10.55 -16.08 -10.26
C LYS A 2 -10.79 -14.68 -10.81
N VAL A 3 -12.03 -14.34 -11.16
CA VAL A 3 -12.44 -13.02 -11.70
C VAL A 3 -13.19 -12.26 -10.59
N LYS A 4 -12.94 -10.95 -10.49
CA LYS A 4 -13.67 -10.04 -9.58
C LYS A 4 -14.57 -9.15 -10.44
N LEU A 5 -15.87 -9.16 -10.15
CA LEU A 5 -16.88 -8.34 -10.81
C LEU A 5 -16.97 -6.97 -10.12
N TYR A 6 -17.10 -5.91 -10.92
CA TYR A 6 -17.37 -4.54 -10.47
C TYR A 6 -18.67 -4.09 -11.10
N ASP A 7 -19.60 -3.55 -10.32
CA ASP A 7 -20.86 -3.00 -10.84
C ASP A 7 -21.51 -2.03 -9.84
N TYR A 8 -22.54 -1.31 -10.29
CA TYR A 8 -23.32 -0.41 -9.46
C TYR A 8 -24.15 -1.17 -8.45
N LYS A 9 -24.16 -0.72 -7.19
CA LYS A 9 -24.96 -1.35 -6.14
C LYS A 9 -26.45 -1.05 -6.29
N SER A 10 -26.77 0.15 -6.76
CA SER A 10 -28.14 0.67 -6.95
C SER A 10 -28.85 0.17 -8.22
N LYS A 11 -28.14 -0.46 -9.16
CA LYS A 11 -28.71 -0.94 -10.42
C LYS A 11 -29.10 -2.43 -10.34
N ASN A 12 -30.06 -2.82 -11.17
CA ASN A 12 -30.46 -4.21 -11.32
C ASN A 12 -29.37 -5.00 -12.07
N ASN A 13 -28.60 -5.81 -11.36
CA ASN A 13 -27.52 -6.63 -11.92
C ASN A 13 -27.93 -8.11 -12.00
N THR A 14 -27.82 -8.73 -13.18
CA THR A 14 -28.02 -10.17 -13.35
C THR A 14 -26.71 -10.92 -13.17
N ILE A 15 -26.46 -11.43 -11.95
CA ILE A 15 -25.23 -12.16 -11.64
C ILE A 15 -25.52 -13.66 -11.52
N VAL A 16 -25.28 -14.39 -12.60
CA VAL A 16 -25.59 -15.83 -12.71
C VAL A 16 -24.82 -16.69 -11.70
N ASN A 17 -23.55 -16.35 -11.42
CA ASN A 17 -22.71 -17.09 -10.48
C ASN A 17 -22.67 -16.39 -9.10
N SER A 18 -23.38 -16.94 -8.13
CA SER A 18 -23.45 -16.41 -6.76
C SER A 18 -22.10 -16.43 -6.02
N LYS A 19 -21.23 -17.40 -6.32
CA LYS A 19 -19.90 -17.56 -5.70
C LYS A 19 -18.83 -16.63 -6.28
N SER A 20 -19.17 -15.82 -7.28
CA SER A 20 -18.23 -14.83 -7.83
C SER A 20 -17.84 -13.80 -6.77
N ARG A 21 -16.58 -13.35 -6.80
CA ARG A 21 -16.14 -12.21 -6.00
C ARG A 21 -16.70 -10.94 -6.62
N LYS A 22 -17.44 -10.16 -5.86
CA LYS A 22 -18.15 -8.96 -6.33
C LYS A 22 -17.69 -7.76 -5.52
N TRP A 23 -17.59 -6.62 -6.18
CA TRP A 23 -17.50 -5.31 -5.55
C TRP A 23 -18.60 -4.45 -6.13
N LEU A 24 -19.67 -4.30 -5.38
CA LEU A 24 -20.80 -3.47 -5.78
C LEU A 24 -20.70 -2.13 -5.05
N THR A 25 -20.50 -1.05 -5.79
CA THR A 25 -20.42 0.32 -5.24
C THR A 25 -21.09 1.30 -6.19
N ASP A 26 -21.65 2.40 -5.69
CA ASP A 26 -22.26 3.43 -6.54
C ASP A 26 -21.23 4.51 -6.90
N SER A 27 -20.09 4.10 -7.46
CA SER A 27 -19.01 4.98 -7.89
C SER A 27 -18.77 4.87 -9.39
N TYR A 28 -18.85 6.02 -10.06
CA TYR A 28 -18.60 6.12 -11.49
C TYR A 28 -17.17 5.75 -11.84
N ASP A 29 -16.18 6.21 -11.05
CA ASP A 29 -14.76 5.99 -11.33
C ASP A 29 -14.31 4.54 -11.13
N VAL A 30 -15.02 3.80 -10.26
CA VAL A 30 -14.77 2.38 -9.98
C VAL A 30 -15.41 1.50 -11.05
N ASN A 31 -16.63 1.82 -11.45
CA ASN A 31 -17.45 0.95 -12.30
C ASN A 31 -17.27 1.20 -13.80
N ASN A 32 -16.74 2.35 -14.20
CA ASN A 32 -16.46 2.61 -15.61
C ASN A 32 -15.03 2.23 -15.98
N TYR A 33 -14.91 1.68 -17.19
CA TYR A 33 -13.63 1.33 -17.76
C TYR A 33 -12.83 2.59 -18.10
N ASP A 34 -11.57 2.61 -17.66
CA ASP A 34 -10.59 3.62 -18.01
C ASP A 34 -9.34 2.91 -18.53
N TYR A 35 -8.97 3.19 -19.78
CA TYR A 35 -7.83 2.58 -20.46
C TYR A 35 -6.47 3.04 -19.91
N GLN A 36 -6.45 4.17 -19.20
CA GLN A 36 -5.26 4.71 -18.55
C GLN A 36 -4.96 3.98 -17.24
N LYS A 37 -5.98 3.42 -16.58
CA LYS A 37 -5.83 2.62 -15.36
C LYS A 37 -5.26 1.26 -15.71
N ARG A 38 -3.96 1.10 -15.50
CA ARG A 38 -3.23 -0.15 -15.72
C ARG A 38 -2.75 -0.71 -14.39
N LYS A 39 -2.67 -2.04 -14.33
CA LYS A 39 -2.02 -2.71 -13.21
C LYS A 39 -0.52 -2.69 -13.40
N TYR A 40 0.21 -2.15 -12.43
CA TYR A 40 1.66 -2.17 -12.43
C TYR A 40 2.18 -2.14 -11.00
N HIS A 41 3.47 -2.40 -10.85
CA HIS A 41 4.18 -2.30 -9.59
C HIS A 41 5.32 -1.31 -9.74
N GLU A 42 5.64 -0.64 -8.65
CA GLU A 42 6.76 0.27 -8.54
C GLU A 42 7.57 -0.14 -7.31
N ASN A 43 8.88 -0.24 -7.49
CA ASN A 43 9.80 -0.51 -6.39
C ASN A 43 10.84 0.58 -6.33
N ILE A 44 10.95 1.24 -5.18
CA ILE A 44 11.92 2.30 -4.99
C ILE A 44 12.78 2.00 -3.77
N VAL A 45 14.09 2.05 -3.94
CA VAL A 45 15.07 1.85 -2.87
C VAL A 45 15.85 3.14 -2.71
N PHE A 46 15.92 3.66 -1.48
CA PHE A 46 16.63 4.88 -1.17
C PHE A 46 17.55 4.70 0.03
N PRO A 47 18.77 5.28 0.01
CA PRO A 47 19.59 5.39 1.21
C PRO A 47 18.98 6.36 2.22
N SER A 48 19.17 6.07 3.50
CA SER A 48 18.85 6.96 4.62
C SER A 48 20.16 7.37 5.30
N ILE A 49 20.43 8.67 5.40
CA ILE A 49 21.64 9.20 6.04
C ILE A 49 21.23 10.41 6.87
N GLY A 50 21.77 10.53 8.08
CA GLY A 50 21.51 11.67 8.93
C GLY A 50 22.53 11.82 10.05
N TYR A 51 22.42 12.93 10.77
CA TYR A 51 23.22 13.19 11.96
C TYR A 51 22.39 13.98 12.98
N ASP A 52 22.41 13.56 14.24
CA ASP A 52 21.88 14.33 15.38
C ASP A 52 22.71 14.10 16.65
N ALA A 53 22.50 14.94 17.67
CA ALA A 53 23.29 14.93 18.89
C ALA A 53 23.05 13.68 19.77
N ASP A 54 21.88 13.03 19.63
CA ASP A 54 21.48 11.91 20.47
C ASP A 54 22.00 10.57 19.91
N THR A 55 21.91 10.39 18.59
CA THR A 55 22.24 9.14 17.90
C THR A 55 23.53 9.22 17.07
N GLY A 56 24.12 10.41 16.98
CA GLY A 56 25.30 10.69 16.17
C GLY A 56 24.99 10.53 14.68
N PHE A 57 25.98 10.01 13.95
CA PHE A 57 25.78 9.65 12.54
C PHE A 57 24.82 8.45 12.47
N ARG A 58 23.92 8.46 11.49
CA ARG A 58 23.05 7.33 11.16
C ARG A 58 23.09 7.01 9.68
N PHE A 59 23.05 5.73 9.38
CA PHE A 59 23.01 5.21 8.01
C PHE A 59 22.00 4.07 7.90
N GLY A 60 21.29 4.00 6.79
CA GLY A 60 20.27 3.00 6.58
C GLY A 60 19.80 2.89 5.14
N LEU A 61 18.84 2.00 4.94
CA LEU A 61 18.17 1.78 3.67
C LEU A 61 16.66 1.76 3.89
N LYS A 62 15.92 2.36 2.97
CA LYS A 62 14.46 2.28 2.90
C LYS A 62 14.03 1.73 1.55
N ASN A 63 13.14 0.76 1.56
CA ASN A 63 12.52 0.20 0.38
C ASN A 63 11.01 0.43 0.43
N ARG A 64 10.47 0.97 -0.66
CA ARG A 64 9.04 1.19 -0.85
C ARG A 64 8.57 0.44 -2.08
N PHE A 65 7.70 -0.54 -1.87
CA PHE A 65 7.05 -1.31 -2.91
C PHE A 65 5.57 -0.96 -3.00
N THR A 66 5.14 -0.44 -4.15
CA THR A 66 3.76 0.01 -4.39
C THR A 66 3.12 -0.84 -5.48
N THR A 67 1.95 -1.39 -5.20
CA THR A 67 1.10 -2.08 -6.17
C THR A 67 -0.06 -1.18 -6.58
N TYR A 68 -0.19 -0.96 -7.88
CA TYR A 68 -1.30 -0.22 -8.48
C TYR A 68 -2.26 -1.21 -9.15
N GLY A 69 -3.52 -1.14 -8.74
CA GLY A 69 -4.64 -1.93 -9.24
C GLY A 69 -5.42 -1.23 -10.37
N LEU A 70 -6.63 -1.72 -10.62
CA LEU A 70 -7.59 -1.06 -11.54
C LEU A 70 -8.41 0.03 -10.83
N VAL A 71 -8.59 -0.12 -9.52
CA VAL A 71 -9.24 0.83 -8.64
C VAL A 71 -8.17 1.31 -7.68
N ASN A 72 -7.64 2.51 -7.92
CA ASN A 72 -6.53 3.09 -7.18
C ASN A 72 -7.01 4.33 -6.42
N ASN A 73 -6.65 4.46 -5.15
CA ASN A 73 -6.62 5.78 -4.50
C ASN A 73 -5.75 5.77 -3.23
N PRO A 74 -4.51 6.31 -3.25
CA PRO A 74 -3.67 6.57 -4.43
C PRO A 74 -3.05 5.30 -5.06
N PHE A 75 -3.07 4.16 -4.35
CA PHE A 75 -2.58 2.84 -4.80
C PHE A 75 -3.47 1.71 -4.25
N GLU A 76 -3.25 0.46 -4.67
CA GLU A 76 -3.96 -0.73 -4.11
C GLU A 76 -3.32 -1.16 -2.79
N ALA A 77 -1.99 -1.26 -2.77
CA ALA A 77 -1.22 -1.55 -1.56
C ALA A 77 0.18 -0.92 -1.64
N GLN A 78 0.70 -0.45 -0.51
CA GLN A 78 2.07 0.03 -0.39
C GLN A 78 2.73 -0.57 0.85
N HIS A 79 3.95 -1.08 0.67
CA HIS A 79 4.79 -1.63 1.71
C HIS A 79 6.06 -0.80 1.78
N THR A 80 6.35 -0.23 2.93
CA THR A 80 7.60 0.49 3.20
C THR A 80 8.34 -0.20 4.32
N ILE A 81 9.55 -0.67 4.05
CA ILE A 81 10.45 -1.25 5.05
C ILE A 81 11.73 -0.43 5.12
N GLY A 82 12.16 -0.12 6.33
CA GLY A 82 13.37 0.62 6.61
C GLY A 82 14.22 -0.08 7.65
N ALA A 83 15.54 0.07 7.52
CA ALA A 83 16.49 -0.32 8.54
C ALA A 83 17.57 0.76 8.66
N GLU A 84 17.89 1.16 9.88
CA GLU A 84 18.88 2.20 10.20
C GLU A 84 19.81 1.73 11.32
N TYR A 85 21.08 2.14 11.25
CA TYR A 85 22.11 1.93 12.25
C TYR A 85 22.59 3.27 12.79
N PHE A 86 22.74 3.35 14.12
CA PHE A 86 23.10 4.56 14.86
C PHE A 86 24.51 4.39 15.44
N PHE A 87 25.43 5.25 15.03
CA PHE A 87 26.85 5.07 15.33
C PHE A 87 27.26 5.57 16.72
N ALA A 88 26.48 6.43 17.36
CA ALA A 88 26.81 6.89 18.73
C ALA A 88 26.43 5.86 19.81
N THR A 89 25.41 5.03 19.54
CA THR A 89 24.86 4.07 20.52
C THR A 89 25.10 2.62 20.12
N ASP A 90 25.72 2.37 18.96
CA ASP A 90 25.84 1.05 18.33
C ASP A 90 24.48 0.34 18.13
N GLY A 91 23.39 1.11 18.09
CA GLY A 91 22.02 0.60 18.00
C GLY A 91 21.51 0.48 16.56
N PHE A 92 20.39 -0.21 16.40
CA PHE A 92 19.70 -0.31 15.11
C PHE A 92 18.17 -0.19 15.27
N ALA A 93 17.51 0.28 14.23
CA ALA A 93 16.06 0.29 14.14
C ALA A 93 15.59 -0.34 12.84
N ILE A 94 14.44 -0.99 12.89
CA ILE A 94 13.70 -1.51 11.74
C ILE A 94 12.29 -0.94 11.82
N ASP A 95 11.84 -0.36 10.71
CA ASP A 95 10.48 0.13 10.53
C ASP A 95 9.79 -0.63 9.39
N TYR A 96 8.50 -0.92 9.57
CA TYR A 96 7.66 -1.50 8.55
C TYR A 96 6.28 -0.86 8.59
N ASN A 97 5.95 -0.15 7.52
CA ASN A 97 4.66 0.51 7.31
C ASN A 97 3.96 -0.17 6.14
N VAL A 98 2.69 -0.53 6.31
CA VAL A 98 1.88 -1.10 5.22
C VAL A 98 0.54 -0.39 5.15
N GLU A 99 0.17 0.05 3.95
CA GLU A 99 -1.11 0.70 3.68
C GLU A 99 -1.85 -0.04 2.55
N PHE A 100 -3.14 -0.29 2.76
CA PHE A 100 -4.07 -0.83 1.77
C PHE A 100 -5.13 0.20 1.46
N GLY A 101 -5.18 0.61 0.19
CA GLY A 101 -6.17 1.55 -0.30
C GLY A 101 -7.52 0.88 -0.56
N HIS A 102 -8.61 1.60 -0.34
CA HIS A 102 -9.94 1.19 -0.81
C HIS A 102 -10.40 -0.21 -0.33
N VAL A 103 -10.02 -0.62 0.89
CA VAL A 103 -10.43 -1.93 1.44
C VAL A 103 -11.95 -2.00 1.59
N PHE A 104 -12.57 -0.91 2.02
CA PHE A 104 -14.02 -0.72 2.02
C PHE A 104 -14.40 0.64 1.45
N TYR A 105 -14.55 0.71 0.12
CA TYR A 105 -14.87 1.93 -0.62
C TYR A 105 -13.96 3.11 -0.21
N ASN A 106 -14.39 3.95 0.73
CA ASN A 106 -13.64 5.13 1.19
C ASN A 106 -12.66 4.87 2.35
N TRP A 107 -12.50 3.62 2.79
CA TRP A 107 -11.60 3.28 3.90
C TRP A 107 -10.27 2.75 3.38
N ASN A 108 -9.19 3.40 3.84
CA ASN A 108 -7.83 2.88 3.75
C ASN A 108 -7.44 2.28 5.12
N LEU A 109 -6.63 1.23 5.10
CA LEU A 109 -6.12 0.58 6.31
C LEU A 109 -4.60 0.64 6.33
N GLY A 110 -4.04 1.15 7.43
CA GLY A 110 -2.59 1.26 7.64
C GLY A 110 -2.15 0.51 8.89
N PHE A 111 -0.93 -0.05 8.86
CA PHE A 111 -0.27 -0.65 10.02
C PHE A 111 1.19 -0.22 10.07
N ASP A 112 1.61 0.23 11.24
CA ASP A 112 2.97 0.70 11.50
C ASP A 112 3.62 -0.14 12.59
N LEU A 113 4.73 -0.77 12.25
CA LEU A 113 5.54 -1.57 13.15
C LEU A 113 6.94 -0.94 13.23
N ARG A 114 7.45 -0.81 14.45
CA ARG A 114 8.81 -0.35 14.69
C ARG A 114 9.46 -1.17 15.78
N TYR A 115 10.69 -1.59 15.52
CA TYR A 115 11.58 -2.19 16.50
C TYR A 115 12.86 -1.36 16.55
N ALA A 116 13.31 -1.03 17.75
CA ALA A 116 14.60 -0.39 17.97
C ALA A 116 15.35 -1.17 19.04
N SER A 117 16.64 -1.40 18.83
CA SER A 117 17.50 -1.97 19.87
C SER A 117 17.60 -1.01 21.06
N PRO A 118 17.81 -1.54 22.27
CA PRO A 118 18.21 -0.74 23.42
C PRO A 118 19.44 0.12 23.14
#